data_AF-A0A5C4MAG4-F1
#
_entry.id   AF-A0A5C4MAG4-F1
#
_cell.length_a   1.000
_cell.length_b   1.000
_cell.length_c   1.000
_cell.angle_alpha   90.00
_cell.angle_beta   90.00
_cell.angle_gamma   90.00
#
_symmetry.space_group_name_H-M   'P 1'
#
loop_
_entity.id
_entity.type
_entity.pdbx_description
1 polymer ?
#
loop_
_entity_poly.entity_id
_entity_poly.type
_entity_poly.pdbx_seq_one_letter_code
_entity_poly.pdbx_strand_id
1 'polypeptide(L)' 'MTEGGASDHDEPVHDARVDAVLSDLEQLADLPVESHLEVYEAVHAKLREVLQSAGQAPGPRPPTPPGPTPPRPAVS' A
#
# COMPACT_ATOMS: atom_id res chain seq x y z
N MET A 1 12.65 34.78 10.53
CA MET A 1 11.95 33.99 11.56
C MET A 1 10.49 34.06 11.15
N THR A 2 9.88 33.07 10.52
CA THR A 2 9.69 31.67 10.90
C THR A 2 9.05 31.02 9.69
N GLU A 3 9.54 29.88 9.21
CA GLU A 3 8.75 28.73 8.70
C GLU A 3 9.68 27.50 8.75
N GLY A 4 9.93 27.01 9.96
CA GLY A 4 10.36 25.64 10.17
C GLY A 4 9.13 24.85 10.61
N GLY A 5 8.71 23.85 9.84
CA GLY A 5 7.59 22.99 10.23
C GLY A 5 6.80 22.41 9.06
N ALA A 6 7.42 21.53 8.27
CA ALA A 6 6.75 20.43 7.56
C ALA A 6 7.80 19.58 6.82
N SER A 7 8.80 19.12 7.56
CA SER A 7 9.47 17.87 7.21
C SER A 7 9.29 16.96 8.41
N ASP A 8 8.03 16.80 8.82
CA ASP A 8 7.59 15.49 9.25
C ASP A 8 7.80 14.63 8.02
N HIS A 9 9.01 14.09 7.92
CA HIS A 9 9.39 13.15 6.89
C HIS A 9 8.43 12.01 7.11
N ASP A 10 7.37 11.95 6.29
CA ASP A 10 6.42 10.85 6.17
C ASP A 10 7.22 9.55 6.32
N GLU A 11 7.31 9.05 7.56
CA GLU A 11 8.17 7.92 7.84
C GLU A 11 7.50 6.78 7.07
N PRO A 12 8.22 6.14 6.13
CA PRO A 12 7.60 5.16 5.27
C PRO A 12 6.96 4.11 6.18
N VAL A 13 5.65 3.91 6.04
CA VAL A 13 4.95 2.87 6.80
C VAL A 13 5.62 1.54 6.48
N HIS A 14 6.36 1.01 7.44
CA HIS A 14 7.04 -0.27 7.33
C HIS A 14 6.00 -1.39 7.50
N ASP A 15 5.69 -2.10 6.42
CA ASP A 15 4.80 -3.27 6.46
C ASP A 15 5.65 -4.51 6.79
N ALA A 16 5.40 -5.12 7.95
CA ALA A 16 6.13 -6.29 8.43
C ALA A 16 6.12 -7.48 7.44
N ARG A 17 5.13 -7.57 6.55
CA ARG A 17 5.09 -8.59 5.49
C ARG A 17 6.09 -8.31 4.40
N VAL A 18 6.34 -7.03 4.08
CA VAL A 18 7.38 -6.61 3.13
C VAL A 18 8.75 -6.88 3.75
N ASP A 19 8.98 -6.52 5.01
CA ASP A 19 10.25 -6.83 5.71
C ASP A 19 10.55 -8.33 5.75
N ALA A 20 9.55 -9.17 5.99
CA ALA A 20 9.71 -10.63 5.98
C ALA A 20 10.12 -11.16 4.59
N VAL A 21 9.57 -10.59 3.52
CA VAL A 21 9.93 -10.95 2.14
C VAL A 21 11.36 -10.47 1.80
N LEU A 22 11.75 -9.29 2.28
CA LEU A 22 13.11 -8.78 2.10
C LEU A 22 14.16 -9.58 2.88
N SER A 23 13.81 -10.07 4.08
CA SER A 23 14.67 -10.98 4.84
C SER A 23 14.95 -12.29 4.11
N ASP A 24 14.03 -12.75 3.25
CA ASP A 24 14.22 -13.94 2.40
C ASP A 24 15.35 -13.73 1.37
N LEU A 25 15.56 -12.49 0.92
CA LEU A 25 16.66 -12.14 0.00
C LEU A 25 18.03 -12.19 0.67
N GLU A 26 18.12 -12.00 2.00
CA GLU A 26 19.40 -12.09 2.71
C GLU A 26 20.01 -13.50 2.63
N GLN A 27 19.19 -14.53 2.43
CA GLN A 27 19.63 -15.92 2.23
C GLN A 27 20.41 -16.11 0.92
N LEU A 28 20.24 -15.24 -0.09
CA LEU A 28 20.96 -15.32 -1.36
C LEU A 28 22.49 -15.23 -1.18
N ALA A 29 22.96 -14.54 -0.14
CA ALA A 29 24.39 -14.38 0.12
C ALA A 29 25.09 -15.73 0.43
N ASP A 30 24.35 -16.72 0.89
CA ASP A 30 24.86 -18.05 1.24
C ASP A 30 24.58 -19.10 0.14
N LEU A 31 23.77 -18.75 -0.87
CA LEU A 31 23.34 -19.66 -1.93
C LEU A 31 24.21 -19.54 -3.19
N PRO A 32 24.38 -20.64 -3.96
CA PRO A 32 25.04 -20.57 -5.25
C PRO A 32 24.18 -19.77 -6.25
N VAL A 33 24.84 -19.08 -7.18
CA VAL A 33 24.19 -18.17 -8.15
C VAL A 33 23.12 -18.87 -9.00
N GLU A 34 23.30 -20.16 -9.29
CA GLU A 34 22.31 -20.97 -10.00
C GLU A 34 20.96 -21.07 -9.28
N SER A 35 20.96 -21.00 -7.94
CA SER A 35 19.75 -21.02 -7.11
C SER A 35 19.15 -19.64 -6.87
N HIS A 36 19.82 -18.55 -7.28
CA HIS A 36 19.34 -17.19 -7.02
C HIS A 36 18.03 -16.89 -7.77
N LEU A 37 17.88 -17.41 -8.99
CA LEU A 37 16.69 -17.16 -9.81
C LEU A 37 15.41 -17.65 -9.12
N GLU A 38 15.44 -18.87 -8.57
CA GLU A 38 14.28 -19.47 -7.89
C GLU A 38 13.85 -18.64 -6.67
N VAL A 39 14.84 -18.14 -5.90
CA VAL A 39 14.59 -17.28 -4.75
C VAL A 39 14.03 -15.93 -5.17
N TYR A 40 14.56 -15.30 -6.24
CA TYR A 40 14.02 -14.06 -6.78
C TYR A 40 12.57 -14.22 -7.24
N GLU A 41 12.25 -15.30 -7.94
CA GLU A 41 10.88 -15.56 -8.39
C GLU A 41 9.91 -15.78 -7.22
N ALA A 42 10.33 -16.54 -6.20
CA ALA A 42 9.54 -16.74 -4.99
C ALA A 42 9.28 -15.43 -4.23
N VAL A 43 10.31 -14.59 -4.09
CA VAL A 43 10.21 -13.26 -3.47
C VAL A 43 9.27 -12.34 -4.27
N HIS A 44 9.41 -12.32 -5.59
CA HIS A 44 8.51 -11.54 -6.46
C HIS A 44 7.05 -11.99 -6.34
N ALA A 45 6.80 -13.30 -6.29
CA ALA A 45 5.44 -13.82 -6.11
C ALA A 45 4.84 -13.38 -4.76
N LYS A 46 5.57 -13.57 -3.65
CA LYS A 46 5.13 -13.16 -2.30
C LYS A 46 4.88 -11.66 -2.22
N LEU A 47 5.77 -10.83 -2.75
CA LEU A 47 5.59 -9.38 -2.76
C LEU A 47 4.34 -8.96 -3.54
N ARG A 48 4.10 -9.60 -4.69
CA ARG A 48 2.88 -9.36 -5.48
C ARG A 48 1.61 -9.72 -4.71
N GLU A 49 1.62 -10.78 -3.90
CA GLU A 49 0.49 -11.14 -3.03
C GLU A 49 0.25 -10.10 -1.93
N VAL A 50 1.33 -9.63 -1.28
CA VAL A 50 1.25 -8.58 -0.24
C VAL A 50 0.65 -7.30 -0.83
N LEU A 51 1.12 -6.87 -2.01
CA LEU A 51 0.62 -5.67 -2.69
C LEU A 51 -0.84 -5.80 -3.15
N GLN A 52 -1.22 -6.96 -3.69
CA GLN A 52 -2.62 -7.22 -4.06
C GLN A 52 -3.54 -7.16 -2.84
N SER A 53 -3.10 -7.73 -1.72
CA SER A 53 -3.86 -7.70 -0.46
C SER A 53 -3.99 -6.28 0.10
N ALA A 54 -2.93 -5.47 -0.01
CA ALA A 54 -2.98 -4.05 0.38
C ALA A 54 -3.93 -3.25 -0.51
N GLY A 55 -3.92 -3.49 -1.83
CA GLY A 55 -4.83 -2.85 -2.79
C GLY A 55 -6.30 -3.27 -2.67
N GLN A 56 -6.57 -4.39 -1.98
CA GLN A 56 -7.93 -4.84 -1.66
C GLN A 56 -8.53 -4.22 -0.39
N ALA A 57 -7.74 -3.46 0.39
CA ALA A 57 -8.30 -2.68 1.48
C ALA A 57 -9.44 -1.82 0.91
N PRO A 58 -10.65 -1.83 1.52
CA PRO A 58 -11.77 -1.06 0.99
C PRO A 58 -11.34 0.39 0.90
N GLY A 59 -11.16 0.86 -0.34
CA GLY A 59 -10.87 2.27 -0.59
C GLY A 59 -11.94 3.12 0.08
N PRO A 60 -11.63 4.37 0.46
CA PRO A 60 -12.63 5.28 1.00
C PRO A 60 -13.85 5.26 0.08
N ARG A 61 -15.02 4.92 0.64
CA ARG A 61 -16.27 4.84 -0.13
C ARG A 61 -16.41 6.16 -0.90
N PRO A 62 -16.66 6.11 -2.22
CA PRO A 62 -16.92 7.33 -2.97
C PRO A 62 -18.10 8.07 -2.29
N PRO A 63 -18.03 9.41 -2.18
CA PRO A 63 -19.13 10.17 -1.60
C PRO A 63 -20.40 9.85 -2.38
N THR A 64 -21.44 9.42 -1.66
CA THR A 64 -22.77 9.22 -2.25
C THR A 64 -23.25 10.53 -2.86
N PRO A 65 -23.71 10.54 -4.12
CA PRO A 65 -24.25 11.76 -4.75
C PRO A 65 -25.43 12.27 -3.93
N PRO A 66 -25.61 13.59 -3.78
CA PRO A 66 -26.79 14.14 -3.12
C PRO A 66 -28.04 13.66 -3.87
N GLY A 67 -28.93 12.98 -3.15
CA GLY A 67 -30.23 12.56 -3.69
C GLY A 67 -31.07 13.75 -4.15
N PRO A 68 -32.07 13.54 -5.02
CA PRO A 68 -32.91 14.62 -5.52
C PRO A 68 -33.59 15.33 -4.35
N THR A 69 -33.28 16.62 -4.18
CA THR A 69 -33.98 17.50 -3.24
C THR A 69 -35.45 17.55 -3.61
N PRO A 70 -36.38 17.29 -2.66
CA PRO A 70 -37.81 17.38 -2.94
C PRO A 70 -38.17 18.81 -3.36
N PRO A 71 -39.14 18.99 -4.30
CA PRO A 71 -39.56 20.31 -4.72
C PRO A 71 -40.13 21.07 -3.52
N ARG A 72 -39.61 22.28 -3.32
CA ARG A 72 -40.06 23.21 -2.29
C ARG A 72 -41.50 23.61 -2.62
N PRO A 73 -42.48 23.48 -1.71
CA PRO A 73 -43.86 23.84 -1.99
C PRO A 73 -43.94 25.34 -2.33
N ALA A 74 -44.55 25.65 -3.47
CA ALA A 74 -44.87 27.01 -3.85
C ALA A 74 -45.93 27.54 -2.88
N VAL A 75 -45.57 28.56 -2.12
CA VAL A 75 -46.54 29.35 -1.36
C VAL A 75 -47.06 30.46 -2.27
N SER A 76 -48.39 30.61 -2.21
CA SER A 76 -49.26 31.66 -2.79
C SER A 76 -49.80 31.43 -4.20
#